data_AF-A0A517N2D6-F1
#
_entry.id   AF-A0A517N2D6-F1
#
_cell.length_a   1.000
_cell.length_b   1.000
_cell.length_c   1.000
_cell.angle_alpha   90.00
_cell.angle_beta   90.00
_cell.angle_gamma   90.00
#
_symmetry.space_group_name_H-M   'P 1'
#
loop_
_entity.id
_entity.type
_entity.pdbx_description
1 polymer ?
#
loop_
_entity_poly.entity_id
_entity_poly.type
_entity_poly.pdbx_seq_one_letter_code
_entity_poly.pdbx_strand_id
1 'polypeptide(L)'
;MKRDNHYEAAFEAYLQHRQVAYVAVDEQRRSQVVGGSLKNADFLVTPSAGATLLVDVKGRRFPSGQTSRQYWKNWSTWDDLHSLASWQQRIGTGAVAMFAFAYHLTEERSPVPRQQLFQFRDRWYAFLAVRVADYIQRMKPLSEKWQTVSMPVADFRAAAVPFDDWLGRNATVPRRDAEN
;
A
#
# COMPACT_ATOMS: atom_id res chain seq x y z
N MET A 1 6.36 18.08 -8.06
CA MET A 1 5.62 17.20 -8.98
C MET A 1 4.13 17.36 -8.68
N LYS A 2 3.26 17.58 -9.67
CA LYS A 2 1.81 17.62 -9.42
C LYS A 2 1.31 16.18 -9.28
N ARG A 3 0.96 15.77 -8.07
CA ARG A 3 0.22 14.53 -7.83
C ARG A 3 -1.25 14.79 -8.16
N ASP A 4 -1.62 14.55 -9.41
CA ASP A 4 -3.01 14.67 -9.86
C ASP A 4 -3.89 13.55 -9.25
N ASN A 5 -3.27 12.46 -8.78
CA ASN A 5 -3.94 11.42 -8.01
C ASN A 5 -4.21 11.86 -6.56
N HIS A 6 -5.46 12.19 -6.27
CA HIS A 6 -5.86 12.65 -4.93
C HIS A 6 -5.62 11.62 -3.81
N TYR A 7 -5.48 10.33 -4.12
CA TYR A 7 -5.21 9.30 -3.11
C TYR A 7 -3.76 9.34 -2.63
N GLU A 8 -2.81 9.49 -3.55
CA GLU A 8 -1.39 9.68 -3.22
C GLU A 8 -1.18 11.01 -2.51
N ALA A 9 -1.85 12.08 -2.95
CA ALA A 9 -1.80 13.37 -2.26
C ALA A 9 -2.35 13.28 -0.83
N ALA A 10 -3.44 12.53 -0.61
CA ALA A 10 -3.98 12.29 0.73
C ALA A 10 -3.03 11.44 1.59
N PHE A 11 -2.42 10.41 1.00
CA PHE A 11 -1.45 9.56 1.69
C PHE A 11 -0.17 10.33 2.07
N GLU A 12 0.32 11.19 1.19
CA GLU A 12 1.44 12.09 1.48
C GLU A 12 1.12 13.03 2.64
N ALA A 13 -0.04 13.71 2.59
CA ALA A 13 -0.46 14.60 3.67
C ALA A 13 -0.63 13.84 5.00
N TYR A 14 -1.07 12.58 4.94
CA TYR A 14 -1.12 11.69 6.09
C TYR A 14 0.28 11.41 6.67
N LEU A 15 1.28 11.08 5.83
CA LEU A 15 2.66 10.89 6.28
C LEU A 15 3.26 12.17 6.89
N GLN A 16 3.01 13.32 6.26
CA GLN A 16 3.43 14.63 6.77
C GLN A 16 2.80 14.93 8.14
N HIS A 17 1.51 14.66 8.30
CA HIS A 17 0.80 14.86 9.58
C HIS A 17 1.34 13.94 10.69
N ARG A 18 1.74 12.71 10.35
CA ARG A 18 2.42 11.78 11.28
C ARG A 18 3.90 12.10 11.50
N GLN A 19 4.44 13.11 10.81
CA GLN A 19 5.85 13.51 10.87
C GLN A 19 6.81 12.35 10.57
N VAL A 20 6.43 11.46 9.65
CA VAL A 20 7.25 10.33 9.23
C VAL A 20 8.13 10.76 8.05
N ALA A 21 9.41 10.38 8.06
CA ALA A 21 10.30 10.64 6.96
C ALA A 21 9.88 9.81 5.72
N TYR A 22 9.82 10.46 4.56
CA TYR A 22 9.50 9.79 3.31
C TYR A 22 10.17 10.45 2.11
N VAL A 23 10.34 9.68 1.05
CA VAL A 23 10.71 10.15 -0.29
C VAL A 23 9.58 9.83 -1.24
N ALA A 24 9.06 10.87 -1.87
CA ALA A 24 8.17 10.79 -3.02
C ALA A 24 8.96 10.38 -4.27
N VAL A 25 8.52 9.35 -4.99
CA VAL A 25 9.16 8.95 -6.25
C VAL A 25 8.31 9.42 -7.44
N ASP A 26 8.97 9.74 -8.54
CA ASP A 26 8.31 10.03 -9.82
C ASP A 26 7.81 8.72 -10.46
N GLU A 27 6.50 8.45 -10.37
CA GLU A 27 5.88 7.23 -10.86
C GLU A 27 5.84 7.13 -12.40
N GLN A 28 6.05 8.25 -13.11
CA GLN A 28 6.11 8.25 -14.58
C GLN A 28 7.44 7.68 -15.09
N ARG A 29 8.42 7.53 -14.20
CA ARG A 29 9.72 6.92 -14.52
C ARG A 29 9.76 5.47 -14.06
N ARG A 30 10.34 4.62 -14.90
CA ARG A 30 10.68 3.24 -14.56
C ARG A 30 12.19 3.12 -14.43
N SER A 31 12.65 2.32 -13.48
CA SER A 31 14.07 2.06 -13.30
C SER A 31 14.53 0.95 -14.24
N GLN A 32 15.61 1.21 -14.99
CA GLN A 32 16.20 0.24 -15.90
C GLN A 32 17.01 -0.79 -15.12
N VAL A 33 16.82 -2.07 -15.44
CA VAL A 33 17.54 -3.19 -14.82
C VAL A 33 17.97 -4.17 -15.89
N VAL A 34 18.95 -5.03 -15.57
CA VAL A 34 19.29 -6.16 -16.45
C VAL A 34 18.02 -6.99 -16.66
N GLY A 35 17.60 -7.14 -17.92
CA GLY A 35 16.40 -7.89 -18.30
C GLY A 35 15.09 -7.09 -18.39
N GLY A 36 15.11 -5.76 -18.23
CA GLY A 36 13.92 -4.93 -18.49
C GLY A 36 13.83 -3.67 -17.63
N SER A 37 12.61 -3.30 -17.24
CA SER A 37 12.37 -2.13 -16.38
C SER A 37 11.40 -2.45 -15.25
N LEU A 38 11.64 -1.86 -14.07
CA LEU A 38 10.77 -1.98 -12.91
C LEU A 38 9.95 -0.72 -12.72
N LYS A 39 8.66 -0.88 -12.39
CA LYS A 39 7.85 0.22 -11.89
C LYS A 39 8.48 0.73 -10.60
N ASN A 40 8.56 2.04 -10.44
CA ASN A 40 8.93 2.63 -9.17
C ASN A 40 7.76 2.49 -8.17
N ALA A 41 8.09 2.35 -6.89
CA ALA A 41 7.11 2.54 -5.82
C ALA A 41 6.74 4.02 -5.73
N ASP A 42 5.53 4.35 -5.29
CA ASP A 42 5.09 5.75 -5.15
C ASP A 42 5.86 6.48 -4.03
N PHE A 43 6.17 5.75 -2.94
CA PHE A 43 6.88 6.28 -1.79
C PHE A 43 7.90 5.29 -1.23
N LEU A 44 9.03 5.83 -0.75
CA LEU A 44 9.86 5.18 0.26
C LEU A 44 9.53 5.85 1.59
N VAL A 45 9.08 5.08 2.58
CA VAL A 45 8.73 5.59 3.90
C VAL A 45 9.68 5.00 4.94
N THR A 46 10.23 5.84 5.80
CA THR A 46 11.17 5.42 6.85
C THR A 46 10.56 5.74 8.21
N PRO A 47 9.88 4.78 8.85
CA PRO A 47 9.46 4.89 10.25
C PRO A 47 10.65 5.16 11.17
N SER A 48 10.42 5.79 12.33
CA SER A 48 11.48 6.16 13.28
C SER A 48 12.28 4.97 13.84
N ALA A 49 11.71 3.76 13.79
CA ALA A 49 12.40 2.50 14.05
C ALA A 49 11.81 1.41 13.14
N GLY A 50 12.65 0.78 12.31
CA GLY A 50 12.23 -0.34 11.46
C GLY A 50 12.83 -0.33 10.06
N ALA A 51 12.30 -1.20 9.21
CA ALA A 51 12.66 -1.29 7.80
C ALA A 51 12.10 -0.10 6.99
N THR A 52 12.78 0.25 5.90
CA THR A 52 12.23 1.16 4.89
C THR A 52 11.07 0.49 4.17
N LEU A 53 9.93 1.17 4.12
CA LEU A 53 8.73 0.68 3.47
C LEU A 53 8.73 1.14 2.01
N LEU A 54 8.61 0.20 1.08
CA LEU A 54 8.39 0.47 -0.34
C LEU A 54 6.90 0.45 -0.59
N VAL A 55 6.30 1.61 -0.74
CA VAL A 55 4.85 1.79 -0.71
C VAL A 55 4.31 2.15 -2.08
N ASP A 56 3.32 1.39 -2.52
CA ASP A 56 2.51 1.71 -3.70
C ASP A 56 1.05 1.90 -3.26
N VAL A 57 0.48 3.06 -3.60
CA VAL A 57 -0.82 3.54 -3.13
C VAL A 57 -1.93 3.01 -4.04
N LYS A 58 -2.89 2.33 -3.44
CA LYS A 58 -4.09 1.81 -4.12
C LYS A 58 -5.32 2.59 -3.70
N GLY A 59 -5.65 3.61 -4.49
CA GLY A 59 -6.81 4.47 -4.28
C GLY A 59 -8.14 3.79 -4.60
N ARG A 60 -9.07 3.74 -3.64
CA ARG A 60 -10.38 3.09 -3.81
C ARG A 60 -11.46 3.92 -3.13
N ARG A 61 -12.67 3.98 -3.70
CA ARG A 61 -13.84 4.47 -2.96
C ARG A 61 -14.37 3.37 -2.03
N PHE A 62 -14.93 3.77 -0.90
CA PHE A 62 -15.53 2.88 0.08
C PHE A 62 -16.90 3.43 0.53
N PRO A 63 -18.02 2.80 0.12
CA PRO A 63 -18.11 1.78 -0.92
C PRO A 63 -17.74 2.30 -2.33
N SER A 64 -17.57 1.38 -3.28
CA SER A 64 -17.50 1.65 -4.71
C SER A 64 -18.73 1.09 -5.44
N GLY A 65 -18.85 1.36 -6.74
CA GLY A 65 -19.97 0.89 -7.57
C GLY A 65 -21.12 1.90 -7.64
N GLN A 66 -21.76 2.00 -8.81
CA GLN A 66 -22.86 2.95 -9.05
C GLN A 66 -24.23 2.31 -8.74
N THR A 67 -24.43 1.06 -9.17
CA THR A 67 -25.70 0.33 -9.01
C THR A 67 -25.77 -0.48 -7.72
N SER A 68 -24.63 -1.04 -7.27
CA SER A 68 -24.54 -1.81 -6.04
C SER A 68 -23.29 -1.44 -5.25
N ARG A 69 -23.45 -1.39 -3.92
CA ARG A 69 -22.35 -1.06 -3.00
C ARG A 69 -21.34 -2.19 -2.94
N GLN A 70 -20.11 -1.91 -3.32
CA GLN A 70 -18.99 -2.84 -3.33
C GLN A 70 -17.92 -2.34 -2.37
N TYR A 71 -17.82 -3.01 -1.22
CA TYR A 71 -16.84 -2.75 -0.18
C TYR A 71 -15.57 -3.58 -0.40
N TRP A 72 -14.45 -3.14 0.18
CA TRP A 72 -13.19 -3.90 0.23
C TRP A 72 -12.57 -4.24 -1.15
N LYS A 73 -12.81 -3.43 -2.18
CA LYS A 73 -12.08 -3.58 -3.44
C LYS A 73 -10.59 -3.38 -3.19
N ASN A 74 -9.81 -4.42 -3.43
CA ASN A 74 -8.39 -4.44 -3.07
C ASN A 74 -7.49 -4.85 -4.24
N TRP A 75 -7.96 -4.75 -5.48
CA TRP A 75 -7.20 -5.26 -6.62
C TRP A 75 -5.90 -4.49 -6.83
N SER A 76 -4.92 -5.13 -7.45
CA SER A 76 -3.66 -4.55 -7.91
C SER A 76 -3.31 -5.14 -9.29
N THR A 77 -2.21 -4.72 -9.91
CA THR A 77 -1.70 -5.35 -11.13
C THR A 77 -0.61 -6.36 -10.83
N TRP A 78 -0.38 -7.28 -11.77
CA TRP A 78 0.79 -8.16 -11.73
C TRP A 78 2.11 -7.37 -11.76
N ASP A 79 2.19 -6.29 -12.55
CA ASP A 79 3.41 -5.45 -12.64
C ASP A 79 3.73 -4.76 -11.31
N ASP A 80 2.71 -4.29 -10.57
CA ASP A 80 2.91 -3.71 -9.23
C ASP A 80 3.54 -4.73 -8.27
N LEU A 81 3.00 -5.96 -8.25
CA LEU A 81 3.50 -7.03 -7.40
C LEU A 81 4.92 -7.44 -7.75
N HIS A 82 5.18 -7.70 -9.04
CA HIS A 82 6.50 -8.09 -9.50
C HIS A 82 7.52 -6.98 -9.27
N SER A 83 7.18 -5.74 -9.59
CA SER A 83 8.09 -4.60 -9.43
C SER A 83 8.43 -4.35 -7.97
N LEU A 84 7.45 -4.33 -7.06
CA LEU A 84 7.70 -4.13 -5.64
C LEU A 84 8.49 -5.28 -5.01
N ALA A 85 8.16 -6.53 -5.34
CA ALA A 85 8.92 -7.69 -4.86
C ALA A 85 10.37 -7.66 -5.35
N SER A 86 10.59 -7.29 -6.63
CA SER A 86 11.93 -7.14 -7.20
C SER A 86 12.71 -6.02 -6.53
N TRP A 87 12.07 -4.88 -6.25
CA TRP A 87 12.70 -3.78 -5.52
C TRP A 87 13.11 -4.19 -4.11
N GLN A 88 12.23 -4.87 -3.38
CA GLN A 88 12.54 -5.37 -2.04
C GLN A 88 13.76 -6.30 -2.06
N GLN A 89 13.83 -7.23 -3.02
CA GLN A 89 14.97 -8.12 -3.17
C GLN A 89 16.28 -7.36 -3.45
N ARG A 90 16.24 -6.31 -4.28
CA ARG A 90 17.41 -5.51 -4.66
C ARG A 90 17.91 -4.60 -3.52
N ILE A 91 17.00 -4.04 -2.73
CA ILE A 91 17.36 -3.22 -1.56
C ILE A 91 17.80 -4.10 -0.40
N GLY A 92 17.22 -5.29 -0.27
CA GLY A 92 17.61 -6.31 0.71
C GLY A 92 16.84 -6.21 2.02
N THR A 93 17.44 -6.76 3.09
CA THR A 93 16.79 -7.03 4.39
C THR A 93 16.30 -5.77 5.13
N GLY A 94 16.76 -4.59 4.73
CA GLY A 94 16.32 -3.31 5.27
C GLY A 94 15.03 -2.77 4.65
N ALA A 95 14.39 -3.49 3.72
CA ALA A 95 13.19 -3.03 3.02
C ALA A 95 12.00 -3.99 3.12
N VAL A 96 10.79 -3.41 3.18
CA VAL A 96 9.52 -4.14 3.16
C VAL A 96 8.60 -3.53 2.11
N ALA A 97 8.24 -4.31 1.10
CA ALA A 97 7.28 -3.94 0.08
C ALA A 97 5.84 -4.08 0.59
N MET A 98 5.04 -3.05 0.38
CA MET A 98 3.65 -3.00 0.82
C MET A 98 2.75 -2.20 -0.12
N PHE A 99 1.48 -2.58 -0.12
CA PHE A 99 0.42 -1.73 -0.65
C PHE A 99 -0.16 -0.87 0.47
N ALA A 100 -0.34 0.42 0.19
CA ALA A 100 -1.18 1.30 0.99
C ALA A 100 -2.55 1.46 0.30
N PHE A 101 -3.56 0.75 0.78
CA PHE A 101 -4.92 0.94 0.31
C PHE A 101 -5.51 2.21 0.92
N ALA A 102 -5.68 3.23 0.08
CA ALA A 102 -6.28 4.51 0.43
C ALA A 102 -7.77 4.47 0.10
N TYR A 103 -8.59 4.16 1.11
CA TYR A 103 -10.05 4.12 0.96
C TYR A 103 -10.65 5.50 1.21
N HIS A 104 -11.17 6.14 0.17
CA HIS A 104 -11.98 7.36 0.27
C HIS A 104 -13.41 6.98 0.67
N LEU A 105 -13.82 7.40 1.86
CA LEU A 105 -15.17 7.15 2.38
C LEU A 105 -16.16 8.07 1.69
N THR A 106 -17.15 7.48 1.02
CA THR A 106 -18.26 8.21 0.39
C THR A 106 -19.56 8.08 1.16
N GLU A 107 -19.57 7.27 2.22
CA GLU A 107 -20.70 6.99 3.10
C GLU A 107 -20.20 6.80 4.54
N GLU A 108 -21.10 6.59 5.50
CA GLU A 108 -20.77 6.48 6.93
C GLU A 108 -19.98 5.20 7.28
N ARG A 109 -20.18 4.10 6.54
CA ARG A 109 -19.49 2.83 6.83
C ARG A 109 -18.00 2.96 6.54
N SER A 110 -17.18 2.58 7.52
CA SER A 110 -15.73 2.70 7.49
C SER A 110 -15.01 1.34 7.60
N PRO A 111 -13.83 1.15 6.98
CA PRO A 111 -12.99 -0.03 7.21
C PRO A 111 -12.17 0.04 8.51
N VAL A 112 -12.14 1.20 9.19
CA VAL A 112 -11.42 1.45 10.46
C VAL A 112 -12.28 2.26 11.44
N PRO A 113 -11.97 2.26 12.75
CA PRO A 113 -12.61 3.17 13.72
C PRO A 113 -12.47 4.65 13.32
N ARG A 114 -13.43 5.49 13.72
CA ARG A 114 -13.49 6.92 13.36
C ARG A 114 -12.21 7.69 13.71
N GLN A 115 -11.55 7.33 14.82
CA GLN A 115 -10.33 7.96 15.31
C GLN A 115 -9.12 7.71 14.39
N GLN A 116 -9.17 6.68 13.55
CA GLN A 116 -8.12 6.34 12.58
C GLN A 116 -8.41 6.91 11.19
N LEU A 117 -9.54 7.61 11.00
CA LEU A 117 -9.82 8.30 9.76
C LEU A 117 -8.98 9.57 9.64
N PHE A 118 -8.56 9.86 8.42
CA PHE A 118 -7.79 11.04 8.09
C PHE A 118 -8.58 11.94 7.14
N GLN A 119 -8.72 13.22 7.49
CA GLN A 119 -9.37 14.19 6.62
C GLN A 119 -8.34 14.90 5.75
N PHE A 120 -8.59 14.96 4.44
CA PHE A 120 -7.77 15.70 3.49
C PHE A 120 -8.65 16.30 2.41
N ARG A 121 -8.59 17.63 2.24
CA ARG A 121 -9.37 18.39 1.24
C ARG A 121 -10.86 18.01 1.26
N ASP A 122 -11.46 18.11 2.44
CA ASP A 122 -12.88 17.84 2.72
C ASP A 122 -13.35 16.40 2.43
N ARG A 123 -12.41 15.45 2.35
CA ARG A 123 -12.69 14.03 2.15
C ARG A 123 -12.08 13.21 3.29
N TRP A 124 -12.76 12.13 3.64
CA TRP A 124 -12.30 11.19 4.66
C TRP A 124 -11.63 9.98 4.02
N TYR A 125 -10.47 9.62 4.56
CA TYR A 125 -9.67 8.49 4.11
C TYR A 125 -9.40 7.52 5.26
N ALA A 126 -9.40 6.24 4.94
CA ALA A 126 -8.79 5.21 5.76
C ALA A 126 -7.59 4.63 5.00
N PHE A 127 -6.45 4.50 5.68
CA PHE A 127 -5.25 3.90 5.11
C PHE A 127 -4.98 2.54 5.76
N LEU A 128 -5.02 1.49 4.95
CA LEU A 128 -4.68 0.14 5.35
C LEU A 128 -3.43 -0.34 4.61
N ALA A 129 -2.54 -1.01 5.34
CA ALA A 129 -1.33 -1.60 4.80
C ALA A 129 -1.49 -3.12 4.62
N VAL A 130 -0.96 -3.65 3.52
CA VAL A 130 -0.77 -5.09 3.32
C VAL A 130 0.62 -5.33 2.75
N ARG A 131 1.41 -6.22 3.34
CA ARG A 131 2.70 -6.61 2.76
C ARG A 131 2.49 -7.29 1.42
N VAL A 132 3.32 -6.97 0.44
CA VAL A 132 3.26 -7.58 -0.89
C VAL A 132 3.47 -9.10 -0.81
N ALA A 133 4.36 -9.57 0.07
CA ALA A 133 4.57 -11.00 0.30
C ALA A 133 3.30 -11.74 0.74
N ASP A 134 2.55 -11.18 1.70
CA ASP A 134 1.27 -11.77 2.14
C ASP A 134 0.20 -11.69 1.04
N TYR A 135 0.25 -10.61 0.25
CA TYR A 135 -0.66 -10.44 -0.88
C TYR A 135 -0.48 -11.51 -1.95
N ILE A 136 0.76 -11.78 -2.34
CA ILE A 136 1.11 -12.79 -3.36
C ILE A 136 0.61 -14.19 -2.96
N GLN A 137 0.67 -14.54 -1.67
CA GLN A 137 0.29 -15.87 -1.20
C GLN A 137 -1.20 -16.18 -1.34
N ARG A 138 -2.07 -15.17 -1.37
CA ARG A 138 -3.54 -15.34 -1.27
C ARG A 138 -4.31 -14.73 -2.43
N MET A 139 -3.64 -13.97 -3.30
CA MET A 139 -4.29 -13.33 -4.44
C MET A 139 -4.87 -14.35 -5.43
N LYS A 140 -5.87 -13.89 -6.18
CA LYS A 140 -6.43 -14.60 -7.33
C LYS A 140 -6.44 -13.66 -8.54
N PRO A 141 -6.27 -14.18 -9.77
CA PRO A 141 -6.54 -13.41 -10.98
C PRO A 141 -7.95 -12.79 -10.92
N LEU A 142 -8.04 -11.50 -11.24
CA LEU A 142 -9.29 -10.76 -11.32
C LEU A 142 -9.68 -10.50 -12.78
N SER A 143 -8.72 -10.07 -13.60
CA SER A 143 -8.92 -9.89 -15.02
C SER A 143 -7.62 -10.10 -15.78
N GLU A 144 -7.64 -11.04 -16.72
CA GLU A 144 -6.52 -11.30 -17.63
C GLU A 144 -6.29 -10.11 -18.57
N LYS A 145 -7.34 -9.55 -19.17
CA LYS A 145 -7.20 -8.40 -20.08
C LYS A 145 -6.48 -7.21 -19.43
N TRP A 146 -6.78 -6.94 -18.17
CA TRP A 146 -6.20 -5.82 -17.44
C TRP A 146 -4.98 -6.22 -16.58
N GLN A 147 -4.59 -7.50 -16.63
CA GLN A 147 -3.51 -8.06 -15.82
C GLN A 147 -3.66 -7.71 -14.34
N THR A 148 -4.89 -7.81 -13.83
CA THR A 148 -5.22 -7.48 -12.43
C THR A 148 -5.46 -8.72 -11.61
N VAL A 149 -5.13 -8.59 -10.34
CA VAL A 149 -5.32 -9.59 -9.29
C VAL A 149 -6.06 -8.96 -8.12
N SER A 150 -6.72 -9.78 -7.32
CA SER A 150 -7.33 -9.35 -6.06
C SER A 150 -7.18 -10.41 -5.00
N MET A 151 -7.02 -10.00 -3.75
CA MET A 151 -7.12 -10.92 -2.62
C MET A 151 -8.60 -11.13 -2.25
N PRO A 152 -9.05 -12.36 -1.95
CA PRO A 152 -10.39 -12.57 -1.39
C PRO A 152 -10.64 -11.67 -0.18
N VAL A 153 -11.87 -11.14 -0.03
CA VAL A 153 -12.17 -10.12 0.98
C VAL A 153 -11.90 -10.61 2.41
N ALA A 154 -12.18 -11.89 2.70
CA ALA A 154 -11.92 -12.47 4.03
C ALA A 154 -10.41 -12.46 4.35
N ASP A 155 -9.58 -12.92 3.41
CA ASP A 155 -8.13 -12.89 3.53
C ASP A 155 -7.60 -11.46 3.63
N PHE A 156 -8.13 -10.54 2.82
CA PHE A 156 -7.70 -9.14 2.84
C PHE A 156 -7.98 -8.49 4.18
N ARG A 157 -9.17 -8.72 4.76
CA ARG A 157 -9.50 -8.18 6.08
C ARG A 157 -8.68 -8.80 7.21
N ALA A 158 -8.18 -10.02 7.03
CA ALA A 158 -7.28 -10.66 7.98
C ALA A 158 -5.83 -10.18 7.86
N ALA A 159 -5.38 -9.83 6.64
CA ALA A 159 -4.02 -9.38 6.37
C ALA A 159 -3.83 -7.86 6.48
N ALA A 160 -4.87 -7.08 6.21
CA ALA A 160 -4.81 -5.62 6.20
C ALA A 160 -4.91 -5.04 7.60
N VAL A 161 -3.95 -4.19 7.95
CA VAL A 161 -3.90 -3.46 9.23
C VAL A 161 -3.87 -1.95 8.99
N PRO A 162 -4.31 -1.12 9.94
CA PRO A 162 -4.12 0.34 9.87
C PRO A 162 -2.66 0.69 9.54
N PHE A 163 -2.45 1.64 8.63
CA PHE A 163 -1.08 2.00 8.22
C PHE A 163 -0.26 2.55 9.40
N ASP A 164 -0.91 3.17 10.39
CA ASP A 164 -0.30 3.64 11.64
C ASP A 164 0.45 2.51 12.39
N ASP A 165 0.00 1.25 12.28
CA ASP A 165 0.66 0.10 12.92
C ASP A 165 2.07 -0.15 12.35
N TRP A 166 2.32 0.26 11.10
CA TRP A 166 3.64 0.21 10.45
C TRP A 166 4.50 1.45 10.73
N LEU A 167 3.92 2.49 11.32
CA LEU A 167 4.62 3.75 11.61
C LEU A 167 5.16 3.83 13.04
N GLY A 168 4.64 3.06 14.02
CA GLY A 168 4.92 3.38 15.42
C GLY A 168 4.52 2.44 16.57
N ARG A 169 4.52 1.10 16.42
CA ARG A 169 4.76 0.19 17.56
C ARG A 169 5.76 -0.88 17.15
N ASN A 170 6.98 -0.84 17.69
CA ASN A 170 8.01 -1.88 17.62
C ASN A 170 7.86 -2.83 16.42
N ALA A 171 8.25 -2.41 15.22
CA ALA A 171 8.47 -3.33 14.12
C ALA A 171 9.74 -4.15 14.43
N THR A 172 9.64 -5.10 15.36
CA THR A 172 10.66 -6.13 15.56
C THR A 172 10.67 -7.00 14.31
N VAL A 173 11.74 -6.90 13.54
CA VAL A 173 12.10 -7.95 12.57
C VAL A 173 12.18 -9.26 13.37
N PRO A 174 11.46 -10.33 13.01
CA PRO A 174 11.74 -11.63 13.59
C PRO A 174 13.20 -11.96 13.28
N ARG A 175 14.04 -12.07 14.31
CA ARG A 175 15.34 -12.73 14.19
C ARG A 175 15.03 -14.13 13.66
N ARG A 176 15.44 -14.43 12.43
CA ARG A 176 15.72 -15.83 12.09
C ARG A 176 16.98 -16.14 12.87
N ASP A 177 16.80 -16.86 13.97
CA ASP A 177 17.91 -17.45 14.68
C ASP A 177 18.69 -18.31 13.69
N ALA A 178 20.00 -18.14 13.82
CA ALA A 178 21.00 -18.77 13.02
C ALA A 178 20.86 -20.29 13.05
N GLU A 179 21.32 -20.88 11.95
CA GLU A 179 21.87 -22.22 11.88
C GLU A 179 22.53 -22.64 13.21
N ASN A 180 22.05 -23.77 13.72
CA ASN A 180 22.86 -24.83 14.33
C ASN A 180 22.15 -26.16 14.06
#